data_AF-A0A285NJ98-F1
#
_entry.id   AF-A0A285NJ98-F1
#
_cell.length_a   1.000
_cell.length_b   1.000
_cell.length_c   1.000
_cell.angle_alpha   90.00
_cell.angle_beta   90.00
_cell.angle_gamma   90.00
#
_symmetry.space_group_name_H-M   'P 1'
#
loop_
_entity.id
_entity.type
_entity.pdbx_description
1 polymer ?
#
loop_
_entity_poly.entity_id
_entity_poly.type
_entity_poly.pdbx_seq_one_letter_code
_entity_poly.pdbx_strand_id
1 'polypeptide(L)'
;MATYNEKAWAFVRKTKQPFTAWDLARVAQVSYSFARKYVYYLQRAEYLKIVGKRGKERLYRTIRITGVKPVKVNHHKKVVIDENTGEVFSITKTKRSEIRQRIWDAIKELQQFTTSDIYKKTLVATDSIRDYVRFLEKAGFVEKISKKEKYTVYKLSKSQEEYPEAKKEIQSKKLKQPKEKKYQAIWNLIRTLPQFTVKELSKQLPDIHPESIRIYVKHLRRAGYLEIVKKTQYDGFLYRLVRDSGKKAPILRLPRKKTPTVYDPNKDKTYLSIGE
;
A
#
# COMPACT_ATOMS: atom_id res chain seq x y z
N MET A 1 -21.21 31.16 -15.98
CA MET A 1 -20.14 30.25 -16.47
C MET A 1 -20.51 28.82 -16.09
N ALA A 2 -20.61 27.90 -17.06
CA ALA A 2 -20.96 26.51 -16.75
C ALA A 2 -19.86 25.81 -15.94
N THR A 3 -20.23 25.09 -14.88
CA THR A 3 -19.28 24.36 -14.02
C THR A 3 -18.65 23.17 -14.75
N TYR A 4 -17.50 22.67 -14.28
CA TYR A 4 -16.86 21.50 -14.90
C TYR A 4 -17.75 20.24 -14.88
N ASN A 5 -18.58 20.06 -13.84
CA ASN A 5 -19.56 18.98 -13.79
C ASN A 5 -20.64 19.13 -14.87
N GLU A 6 -21.11 20.35 -15.12
CA GLU A 6 -22.11 20.64 -16.18
C GLU A 6 -21.56 20.33 -17.57
N LYS A 7 -20.36 20.84 -17.87
CA LYS A 7 -19.72 20.60 -19.17
C LYS A 7 -19.47 19.10 -19.40
N ALA A 8 -18.95 18.40 -18.40
CA ALA A 8 -18.67 16.97 -18.49
C ALA A 8 -19.95 16.13 -18.61
N TRP A 9 -21.00 16.45 -17.83
CA TRP A 9 -22.27 15.75 -17.93
C TRP A 9 -22.97 15.98 -19.27
N ALA A 10 -22.94 17.21 -19.79
CA ALA A 10 -23.49 17.53 -21.10
C ALA A 10 -22.85 16.68 -22.21
N PHE A 11 -21.53 16.46 -22.14
CA PHE A 11 -20.83 15.52 -23.03
C PHE A 11 -21.33 14.08 -22.84
N VAL A 12 -21.37 13.56 -21.61
CA VAL A 12 -21.78 12.18 -21.32
C VAL A 12 -23.20 11.88 -21.83
N ARG A 13 -24.12 12.85 -21.74
CA ARG A 13 -25.50 12.71 -22.24
C ARG A 13 -25.61 12.70 -23.75
N LYS A 14 -24.81 13.51 -24.44
CA LYS A 14 -24.86 13.64 -25.91
C LYS A 14 -24.12 12.51 -26.61
N THR A 15 -23.07 11.97 -25.98
CA THR A 15 -22.21 10.96 -26.58
C THR A 15 -22.85 9.57 -26.53
N LYS A 16 -23.22 9.04 -27.69
CA LYS A 16 -23.76 7.67 -27.85
C LYS A 16 -22.68 6.60 -28.05
N GLN A 17 -21.49 7.00 -28.48
CA GLN A 17 -20.37 6.11 -28.78
C GLN A 17 -19.46 5.89 -27.55
N PRO A 18 -18.70 4.78 -27.47
CA PRO A 18 -17.68 4.61 -26.45
C PRO A 18 -16.61 5.71 -26.50
N PHE A 19 -16.26 6.29 -25.35
CA PHE A 19 -15.33 7.41 -25.26
C PHE A 19 -14.28 7.19 -24.17
N THR A 20 -13.15 7.87 -24.27
CA THR A 20 -12.10 7.90 -23.25
C THR A 20 -12.19 9.14 -22.37
N ALA A 21 -11.47 9.16 -21.25
CA ALA A 21 -11.35 10.36 -20.41
C ALA A 21 -10.73 11.54 -21.18
N TRP A 22 -9.87 11.26 -22.17
CA TRP A 22 -9.29 12.28 -23.05
C TRP A 22 -10.32 12.90 -23.99
N ASP A 23 -11.22 12.10 -24.56
CA ASP A 23 -12.29 12.61 -25.43
C ASP A 23 -13.20 13.56 -24.65
N LEU A 24 -13.58 13.16 -23.43
CA LEU A 24 -14.37 14.01 -22.54
C LEU A 24 -13.63 15.30 -22.19
N ALA A 25 -12.36 15.23 -21.81
CA ALA A 25 -11.56 16.40 -21.45
C ALA A 25 -11.51 17.43 -22.59
N ARG A 26 -11.27 16.94 -23.81
CA ARG A 26 -11.14 17.78 -25.01
C ARG A 26 -12.46 18.43 -25.39
N VAL A 27 -13.54 17.67 -25.51
CA VAL A 27 -14.83 18.18 -26.00
C VAL A 27 -15.55 19.03 -24.94
N ALA A 28 -15.50 18.62 -23.66
CA ALA A 28 -16.10 19.38 -22.57
C ALA A 28 -15.23 20.56 -22.11
N GLN A 29 -14.03 20.76 -22.68
CA GLN A 29 -13.06 21.79 -22.28
C GLN A 29 -12.81 21.80 -20.77
N VAL A 30 -12.52 20.62 -20.22
CA VAL A 30 -12.17 20.42 -18.81
C VAL A 30 -10.79 19.77 -18.71
N SER A 31 -10.10 19.96 -17.59
CA SER A 31 -8.79 19.33 -17.40
C SER A 31 -8.89 17.79 -17.46
N TYR A 32 -7.86 17.15 -18.03
CA TYR A 32 -7.79 15.68 -18.09
C TYR A 32 -7.86 15.04 -16.70
N SER A 33 -7.23 15.66 -15.69
CA SER A 33 -7.26 15.16 -14.31
C SER A 33 -8.68 15.16 -13.73
N PHE A 34 -9.48 16.20 -14.02
CA PHE A 34 -10.90 16.25 -13.69
C PHE A 34 -11.68 15.18 -14.46
N ALA A 35 -11.56 15.14 -15.78
CA ALA A 35 -12.27 14.18 -16.64
C ALA A 35 -12.03 12.73 -16.20
N ARG A 36 -10.76 12.37 -15.93
CA ARG A 36 -10.36 11.04 -15.46
C ARG A 36 -11.00 10.68 -14.12
N LYS A 37 -11.06 11.62 -13.17
CA LYS A 37 -11.76 11.38 -11.90
C LYS A 37 -13.26 11.29 -12.12
N TYR A 38 -13.84 12.21 -12.88
CA TYR A 38 -15.26 12.27 -13.14
C TYR A 38 -15.80 10.96 -13.71
N VAL A 39 -15.19 10.41 -14.77
CA VAL A 39 -15.59 9.12 -15.35
C VAL A 39 -15.36 7.94 -14.39
N TYR A 40 -14.34 8.02 -13.52
CA TYR A 40 -14.12 7.01 -12.48
C TYR A 40 -15.29 6.98 -11.46
N TYR A 41 -15.75 8.14 -11.02
CA TYR A 41 -16.86 8.24 -10.08
C TYR A 41 -18.18 7.81 -10.72
N LEU A 42 -18.47 8.28 -11.94
CA LEU A 42 -19.67 7.88 -12.67
C LEU A 42 -19.70 6.37 -12.98
N GLN A 43 -18.55 5.77 -13.28
CA GLN A 43 -18.45 4.32 -13.49
C GLN A 43 -18.77 3.52 -12.23
N ARG A 44 -18.49 4.07 -11.05
CA ARG A 44 -18.76 3.41 -9.77
C ARG A 44 -20.15 3.69 -9.20
N ALA A 45 -20.78 4.77 -9.66
CA ALA A 45 -22.19 5.06 -9.43
C ALA A 45 -23.09 4.48 -10.54
N GLU A 46 -22.57 3.57 -11.37
CA GLU A 46 -23.32 2.83 -12.39
C GLU A 46 -23.94 3.69 -13.52
N TYR A 47 -23.37 4.87 -13.77
CA TYR A 47 -23.73 5.68 -14.95
C TYR A 47 -22.95 5.31 -16.20
N LEU A 48 -21.73 4.79 -16.02
CA LEU A 48 -20.84 4.37 -17.09
C LEU A 48 -20.38 2.92 -16.90
N LYS A 49 -20.19 2.20 -18.00
CA LYS A 49 -19.56 0.88 -18.03
C LYS A 49 -18.27 0.93 -18.85
N ILE A 50 -17.23 0.23 -18.39
CA ILE A 50 -16.00 0.04 -19.17
C ILE A 50 -16.30 -1.03 -20.22
N VAL A 51 -16.12 -0.69 -21.49
CA VAL A 51 -16.35 -1.60 -22.63
C VAL A 51 -15.06 -2.06 -23.31
N GLY A 52 -13.93 -1.46 -22.94
CA GLY A 52 -12.63 -1.83 -23.51
C GLY A 52 -11.54 -0.83 -23.21
N LYS A 53 -10.56 -0.75 -24.11
CA LYS A 53 -9.44 0.19 -24.02
C LYS A 53 -9.06 0.73 -25.40
N ARG A 54 -8.57 1.97 -25.45
CA ARG A 54 -7.92 2.57 -26.62
C ARG A 54 -6.53 3.03 -26.19
N GLY A 55 -5.50 2.30 -26.61
CA GLY A 55 -4.15 2.46 -26.07
C GLY A 55 -4.10 2.13 -24.57
N LYS A 56 -3.62 3.10 -23.75
CA LYS A 56 -3.58 2.99 -22.28
C LYS A 56 -4.87 3.44 -21.59
N GLU A 57 -5.80 4.04 -22.33
CA GLU A 57 -7.03 4.61 -21.79
C GLU A 57 -8.18 3.62 -21.81
N ARG A 58 -9.05 3.70 -20.81
CA ARG A 58 -10.29 2.91 -20.75
C ARG A 58 -11.35 3.55 -21.64
N LEU A 59 -12.08 2.71 -22.37
CA LEU A 59 -13.28 3.11 -23.11
C LEU A 59 -14.50 2.93 -22.22
N TYR A 60 -15.26 4.00 -22.05
CA TYR A 60 -16.48 4.06 -21.28
C TYR A 60 -17.68 4.20 -22.20
N ARG A 61 -18.77 3.51 -21.89
CA ARG A 61 -20.08 3.67 -22.52
C ARG A 61 -21.08 4.12 -21.47
N THR A 62 -21.90 5.09 -21.81
CA THR A 62 -23.01 5.54 -20.96
C THR A 62 -24.08 4.46 -20.89
N ILE A 63 -24.47 4.08 -19.67
CA ILE A 63 -25.51 3.06 -19.41
C ILE A 63 -26.73 3.64 -18.70
N ARG A 64 -26.58 4.77 -17.97
CA ARG A 64 -27.67 5.44 -17.27
C ARG A 64 -27.60 6.95 -17.51
N ILE A 65 -28.73 7.55 -17.87
CA ILE A 65 -28.91 9.00 -18.01
C ILE A 65 -30.18 9.36 -17.25
N THR A 66 -30.08 10.27 -16.30
CA THR A 66 -31.13 10.55 -15.31
C THR A 66 -31.77 11.93 -15.42
N GLY A 67 -31.30 12.79 -16.34
CA GLY A 67 -31.92 14.10 -16.59
C GLY A 67 -30.93 15.16 -17.07
N VAL A 68 -31.40 16.41 -17.14
CA VAL A 68 -30.61 17.55 -17.64
C VAL A 68 -29.62 18.09 -16.62
N LYS A 69 -29.91 17.98 -15.31
CA LYS A 69 -29.01 18.46 -14.26
C LYS A 69 -27.76 17.58 -14.21
N PRO A 70 -26.58 18.16 -13.96
CA PRO A 70 -25.34 17.41 -13.88
C PRO A 70 -25.35 16.43 -12.71
N VAL A 71 -24.89 15.21 -12.96
CA VAL A 71 -24.49 14.29 -11.89
C VAL A 71 -23.18 14.82 -11.29
N LYS A 72 -23.26 15.43 -10.11
CA LYS A 72 -22.14 16.16 -9.50
C LYS A 72 -21.21 15.19 -8.79
N VAL A 73 -19.92 15.30 -9.04
CA VAL A 73 -18.89 14.53 -8.33
C VAL A 73 -18.18 15.41 -7.32
N ASN A 74 -18.24 15.05 -6.04
CA ASN A 74 -17.42 15.65 -5.00
C ASN A 74 -16.26 14.72 -4.64
N HIS A 75 -15.06 15.03 -5.13
CA HIS A 75 -13.89 14.18 -4.91
C HIS A 75 -13.38 14.15 -3.46
N HIS A 76 -13.58 15.24 -2.70
CA HIS A 76 -13.12 15.33 -1.31
C HIS A 76 -13.99 14.45 -0.40
N LYS A 77 -15.31 14.59 -0.55
CA LYS A 77 -16.30 13.77 0.16
C LYS A 77 -16.46 12.37 -0.44
N LYS A 78 -15.89 12.13 -1.63
CA LYS A 78 -15.99 10.90 -2.42
C LYS A 78 -17.44 10.49 -2.71
N VAL A 79 -18.30 11.45 -2.97
CA VAL A 79 -19.71 11.21 -3.28
C VAL A 79 -20.05 11.62 -4.70
N VAL A 80 -21.00 10.91 -5.29
CA VAL A 80 -21.69 11.27 -6.52
C VAL A 80 -23.12 11.64 -6.15
N ILE A 81 -23.57 12.81 -6.56
CA ILE A 81 -24.88 13.35 -6.23
C ILE A 81 -25.64 13.53 -7.53
N ASP A 82 -26.78 12.86 -7.65
CA ASP A 82 -27.69 13.03 -8.76
C ASP A 82 -28.93 13.82 -8.31
N GLU A 83 -28.97 15.09 -8.67
CA GLU A 83 -30.09 15.98 -8.33
C GLU A 83 -31.33 15.73 -9.17
N ASN A 84 -31.27 14.88 -10.20
CA ASN A 84 -32.45 14.50 -10.98
C ASN A 84 -33.22 13.36 -10.28
N THR A 85 -32.53 12.44 -9.62
CA THR A 85 -33.13 11.30 -8.90
C THR A 85 -33.18 11.48 -7.38
N GLY A 86 -32.40 12.43 -6.83
CA GLY A 86 -32.20 12.58 -5.39
C GLY A 86 -31.20 11.57 -4.80
N GLU A 87 -30.58 10.73 -5.63
CA GLU A 87 -29.64 9.71 -5.18
C GLU A 87 -28.28 10.29 -4.82
N VAL A 88 -27.68 9.76 -3.74
CA VAL A 88 -26.33 10.09 -3.32
C VAL A 88 -25.52 8.79 -3.16
N PHE A 89 -24.51 8.61 -4.00
CA PHE A 89 -23.63 7.44 -3.99
C PHE A 89 -22.33 7.75 -3.27
N SER A 90 -22.01 6.99 -2.22
CA SER A 90 -20.70 7.05 -1.55
C SER A 90 -19.70 6.12 -2.23
N ILE A 91 -18.74 6.69 -2.96
CA ILE A 91 -17.72 5.94 -3.70
C ILE A 91 -16.51 5.71 -2.81
N THR A 92 -16.60 4.70 -1.94
CA THR A 92 -15.47 4.23 -1.13
C THR A 92 -14.48 3.44 -1.98
N LYS A 93 -13.18 3.51 -1.67
CA LYS A 93 -12.16 2.70 -2.40
C LYS A 93 -12.49 1.22 -2.19
N THR A 94 -12.67 0.46 -3.27
CA THR A 94 -12.93 -1.01 -3.21
C THR A 94 -11.94 -1.65 -2.26
N LYS A 95 -12.45 -2.41 -1.29
CA LYS A 95 -11.58 -3.05 -0.29
C LYS A 95 -10.68 -4.06 -0.99
N ARG A 96 -9.45 -4.24 -0.48
CA ARG A 96 -8.51 -5.22 -1.03
C ARG A 96 -9.09 -6.64 -0.98
N SER A 97 -9.91 -6.93 0.04
CA SER A 97 -10.67 -8.18 0.18
C SER A 97 -11.58 -8.43 -1.02
N GLU A 98 -12.43 -7.46 -1.37
CA GLU A 98 -13.36 -7.55 -2.51
C GLU A 98 -12.63 -7.77 -3.85
N ILE A 99 -11.48 -7.11 -4.06
CA ILE A 99 -10.67 -7.30 -5.26
C ILE A 99 -10.13 -8.74 -5.32
N ARG A 100 -9.66 -9.27 -4.20
CA ARG A 100 -9.13 -10.64 -4.12
C ARG A 100 -10.21 -11.69 -4.29
N GLN A 101 -11.38 -11.48 -3.71
CA GLN A 101 -12.55 -12.33 -3.91
C GLN A 101 -12.90 -12.42 -5.40
N ARG A 102 -13.00 -11.28 -6.10
CA ARG A 102 -13.26 -11.27 -7.55
C ARG A 102 -12.22 -12.04 -8.36
N ILE A 103 -10.94 -11.90 -8.01
CA ILE A 103 -9.87 -12.67 -8.67
C ILE A 103 -10.01 -14.17 -8.36
N TRP A 104 -10.34 -14.52 -7.12
CA TRP A 104 -10.51 -15.91 -6.69
C TRP A 104 -11.69 -16.59 -7.38
N ASP A 105 -12.84 -15.94 -7.45
CA ASP A 105 -14.00 -16.47 -8.16
C ASP A 105 -13.71 -16.67 -9.64
N ALA A 106 -13.00 -15.73 -10.27
CA ALA A 106 -12.55 -15.90 -11.66
C ALA A 106 -11.59 -17.09 -11.82
N ILE A 107 -10.70 -17.34 -10.84
CA ILE A 107 -9.80 -18.50 -10.85
C ILE A 107 -10.58 -19.81 -10.70
N LYS A 108 -11.55 -19.87 -9.78
CA LYS A 108 -12.43 -21.04 -9.57
C LYS A 108 -13.22 -21.38 -10.82
N GLU A 109 -13.68 -20.38 -11.56
CA GLU A 109 -14.44 -20.63 -12.79
C GLU A 109 -13.53 -21.07 -13.95
N LEU A 110 -12.35 -20.46 -14.09
CA LEU A 110 -11.45 -20.77 -15.20
C LEU A 110 -10.73 -22.11 -15.06
N GLN A 111 -10.41 -22.54 -13.82
CA GLN A 111 -9.63 -23.74 -13.45
C GLN A 111 -8.20 -23.78 -14.00
N GLN A 112 -8.00 -23.47 -15.29
CA GLN A 112 -6.72 -23.21 -15.96
C GLN A 112 -6.76 -21.80 -16.56
N PHE A 113 -5.76 -20.99 -16.26
CA PHE A 113 -5.81 -19.57 -16.60
C PHE A 113 -4.43 -18.94 -16.80
N THR A 114 -4.41 -17.84 -17.54
CA THR A 114 -3.32 -16.87 -17.52
C THR A 114 -3.76 -15.60 -16.77
N THR A 115 -2.79 -14.76 -16.40
CA THR A 115 -3.11 -13.43 -15.83
C THR A 115 -3.93 -12.53 -16.77
N SER A 116 -3.86 -12.78 -18.08
CA SER A 116 -4.64 -12.06 -19.10
C SER A 116 -6.12 -12.48 -19.08
N ASP A 117 -6.39 -13.76 -18.84
CA ASP A 117 -7.76 -14.29 -18.80
C ASP A 117 -8.52 -13.75 -17.58
N ILE A 118 -7.85 -13.73 -16.41
CA ILE A 118 -8.39 -13.09 -15.21
C ILE A 118 -8.64 -11.60 -15.46
N TYR A 119 -7.72 -10.90 -16.15
CA TYR A 119 -7.91 -9.49 -16.49
C TYR A 119 -9.14 -9.27 -17.37
N LYS A 120 -9.31 -10.06 -18.43
CA LYS A 120 -10.47 -9.96 -19.34
C LYS A 120 -11.79 -10.17 -18.59
N LYS A 121 -11.81 -11.09 -17.63
CA LYS A 121 -13.01 -11.44 -16.86
C LYS A 121 -13.35 -10.44 -15.75
N THR A 122 -12.34 -9.95 -15.03
CA THR A 122 -12.53 -9.14 -13.82
C THR A 122 -12.30 -7.64 -14.03
N LEU A 123 -11.60 -7.27 -15.11
CA LEU A 123 -11.09 -5.92 -15.39
C LEU A 123 -10.24 -5.33 -14.26
N VAL A 124 -9.73 -6.17 -13.35
CA VAL A 124 -8.81 -5.78 -12.27
C VAL A 124 -7.43 -5.51 -12.86
N ALA A 125 -6.70 -4.53 -12.32
CA ALA A 125 -5.35 -4.20 -12.79
C ALA A 125 -4.42 -5.42 -12.77
N THR A 126 -3.66 -5.61 -13.85
CA THR A 126 -2.78 -6.77 -14.06
C THR A 126 -1.73 -6.93 -12.94
N ASP A 127 -1.22 -5.84 -12.38
CA ASP A 127 -0.27 -5.91 -11.26
C ASP A 127 -0.92 -6.48 -9.99
N SER A 128 -2.17 -6.11 -9.71
CA SER A 128 -2.92 -6.66 -8.57
C SER A 128 -3.22 -8.14 -8.75
N ILE A 129 -3.55 -8.55 -9.98
CA ILE A 129 -3.72 -9.97 -10.34
C ILE A 129 -2.39 -10.71 -10.15
N ARG A 130 -1.29 -10.21 -10.71
CA ARG A 130 0.03 -10.83 -10.63
C ARG A 130 0.49 -11.01 -9.19
N ASP A 131 0.34 -9.97 -8.36
CA ASP A 131 0.72 -10.02 -6.95
C ASP A 131 -0.08 -11.07 -6.18
N TYR A 132 -1.38 -11.20 -6.49
CA TYR A 132 -2.25 -12.15 -5.83
C TYR A 132 -2.02 -13.59 -6.32
N VAL A 133 -1.89 -13.81 -7.63
CA VAL A 133 -1.56 -15.13 -8.20
C VAL A 133 -0.20 -15.63 -7.68
N ARG A 134 0.81 -14.76 -7.58
CA ARG A 134 2.10 -15.12 -6.98
C ARG A 134 1.96 -15.50 -5.50
N PHE A 135 1.03 -14.87 -4.78
CA PHE A 135 0.73 -15.26 -3.41
C PHE A 135 0.09 -16.64 -3.35
N LEU A 136 -0.91 -16.91 -4.20
CA LEU A 136 -1.58 -18.21 -4.30
C LEU A 136 -0.61 -19.32 -4.68
N GLU A 137 0.34 -19.03 -5.57
CA GLU A 137 1.40 -19.97 -5.98
C GLU A 137 2.26 -20.36 -4.78
N LYS A 138 2.74 -19.37 -4.02
CA LYS A 138 3.55 -19.62 -2.82
C LYS A 138 2.80 -20.33 -1.70
N ALA A 139 1.49 -20.15 -1.65
CA ALA A 139 0.62 -20.80 -0.69
C ALA A 139 0.13 -22.19 -1.16
N GLY A 140 0.50 -22.63 -2.37
CA GLY A 140 0.15 -23.94 -2.91
C GLY A 140 -1.31 -24.08 -3.35
N PHE A 141 -2.00 -22.96 -3.61
CA PHE A 141 -3.36 -22.99 -4.16
C PHE A 141 -3.37 -23.10 -5.68
N VAL A 142 -2.35 -22.58 -6.35
CA VAL A 142 -2.22 -22.63 -7.81
C VAL A 142 -0.83 -23.08 -8.20
N GLU A 143 -0.72 -23.85 -9.27
CA GLU A 143 0.54 -24.38 -9.79
C GLU A 143 0.79 -23.87 -11.21
N LYS A 144 2.06 -23.63 -11.53
CA LYS A 144 2.47 -23.31 -12.90
C LYS A 144 2.59 -24.60 -13.69
N ILE A 145 1.75 -24.77 -14.71
CA ILE A 145 1.81 -25.94 -15.59
C ILE A 145 2.80 -25.70 -16.73
N SER A 146 2.83 -24.49 -17.28
CA SER A 146 3.64 -24.18 -18.44
C SER A 146 4.08 -22.72 -18.44
N LYS A 147 5.32 -22.51 -18.86
CA LYS A 147 5.87 -21.20 -19.16
C LYS A 147 6.19 -21.15 -20.66
N LYS A 148 5.36 -20.45 -21.42
CA LYS A 148 5.68 -20.06 -22.80
C LYS A 148 6.43 -18.72 -22.76
N GLU A 149 7.15 -18.38 -23.82
CA GLU A 149 8.00 -17.16 -23.88
C GLU A 149 7.26 -15.88 -23.45
N LYS A 150 5.96 -15.77 -23.76
CA LYS A 150 5.15 -14.56 -23.50
C LYS A 150 4.19 -14.65 -22.32
N TYR A 151 3.86 -15.84 -21.81
CA TYR A 151 2.88 -16.00 -20.75
C TYR A 151 3.07 -17.29 -19.94
N THR A 152 2.58 -17.26 -18.69
CA THR A 152 2.57 -18.41 -17.79
C THR A 152 1.15 -18.89 -17.59
N VAL A 153 0.95 -20.19 -17.75
CA VAL A 153 -0.32 -20.89 -17.52
C VAL A 153 -0.30 -21.46 -16.11
N TYR A 154 -1.35 -21.16 -15.36
CA TYR A 154 -1.57 -21.64 -14.01
C TYR A 154 -2.78 -22.57 -13.99
N LYS A 155 -2.80 -23.52 -13.05
CA LYS A 155 -3.98 -24.32 -12.71
C LYS A 155 -4.27 -24.23 -11.23
N LEU A 156 -5.56 -24.29 -10.90
CA LEU A 156 -6.03 -24.39 -9.53
C LEU A 156 -5.75 -25.80 -9.00
N SER A 157 -4.96 -25.89 -7.93
CA SER A 157 -4.57 -27.16 -7.31
C SER A 157 -5.34 -27.43 -6.02
N LYS A 158 -5.77 -26.37 -5.31
CA LYS A 158 -6.63 -26.47 -4.12
C LYS A 158 -7.80 -25.50 -4.24
N SER A 159 -9.02 -26.03 -4.21
CA SER A 159 -10.24 -25.22 -4.20
C SER A 159 -10.76 -25.06 -2.77
N GLN A 160 -11.20 -23.86 -2.45
CA GLN A 160 -11.91 -23.53 -1.21
C GLN A 160 -12.92 -22.41 -1.52
N GLU A 161 -13.96 -22.33 -0.69
CA GLU A 161 -15.10 -21.45 -0.95
C GLU A 161 -14.70 -19.98 -0.89
N GLU A 162 -14.01 -19.58 0.18
CA GLU A 162 -13.47 -18.24 0.35
C GLU A 162 -12.07 -18.06 -0.23
N TYR A 163 -11.74 -16.83 -0.62
CA TYR A 163 -10.43 -16.50 -1.15
C TYR A 163 -9.32 -16.72 -0.10
N PRO A 164 -8.18 -17.33 -0.47
CA PRO A 164 -7.06 -17.48 0.44
C PRO A 164 -6.56 -16.12 0.92
N GLU A 165 -6.80 -15.82 2.19
CA GLU A 165 -6.15 -14.69 2.83
C GLU A 165 -4.72 -15.06 3.20
N ALA A 166 -3.83 -14.09 3.08
CA ALA A 166 -2.64 -14.13 3.89
C ALA A 166 -3.13 -14.06 5.34
N LYS A 167 -3.25 -15.21 6.01
CA LYS A 167 -3.22 -15.24 7.48
C LYS A 167 -2.09 -14.28 7.87
N LYS A 168 -2.31 -13.47 8.91
CA LYS A 168 -1.29 -12.56 9.48
C LYS A 168 0.11 -13.22 9.60
N GLU A 169 0.12 -14.56 9.66
CA GLU A 169 1.22 -15.52 9.54
C GLU A 169 2.15 -15.43 8.30
N ILE A 170 1.70 -15.01 7.12
CA ILE A 170 2.58 -14.83 5.94
C ILE A 170 3.19 -13.42 5.93
N GLN A 171 2.51 -12.44 6.53
CA GLN A 171 3.10 -11.13 6.81
C GLN A 171 4.18 -11.25 7.90
N SER A 172 4.06 -12.21 8.82
CA SER A 172 5.10 -12.52 9.80
C SER A 172 6.28 -13.31 9.20
N LYS A 173 6.07 -14.18 8.21
CA LYS A 173 7.18 -14.88 7.50
C LYS A 173 8.00 -13.99 6.55
N LYS A 174 7.56 -12.76 6.28
CA LYS A 174 8.39 -11.69 5.66
C LYS A 174 8.94 -10.70 6.68
N LEU A 175 9.09 -11.08 7.95
CA LEU A 175 10.09 -10.45 8.78
C LEU A 175 11.47 -10.77 8.18
N LYS A 176 11.98 -9.82 7.39
CA LYS A 176 13.38 -9.36 7.48
C LYS A 176 13.83 -9.64 8.92
N GLN A 177 14.95 -10.38 9.12
CA GLN A 177 15.45 -10.83 10.43
C GLN A 177 14.86 -10.01 11.59
N PRO A 178 14.22 -10.65 12.60
CA PRO A 178 13.47 -9.92 13.61
C PRO A 178 14.29 -8.72 14.05
N LYS A 179 13.77 -7.49 13.84
CA LYS A 179 14.49 -6.26 14.18
C LYS A 179 15.05 -6.31 15.62
N GLU A 180 14.39 -7.11 16.45
CA GLU A 180 14.78 -7.52 17.79
C GLU A 180 16.16 -8.20 17.86
N LYS A 181 16.53 -9.15 16.98
CA LYS A 181 17.85 -9.81 17.02
C LYS A 181 19.01 -8.86 16.78
N LYS A 182 18.90 -7.98 15.77
CA LYS A 182 19.95 -6.98 15.48
C LYS A 182 20.11 -5.94 16.60
N TYR A 183 18.99 -5.47 17.18
CA TYR A 183 19.05 -4.52 18.29
C TYR A 183 19.51 -5.19 19.59
N GLN A 184 19.23 -6.49 19.76
CA GLN A 184 19.76 -7.29 20.85
C GLN A 184 21.28 -7.43 20.79
N ALA A 185 21.85 -7.68 19.61
CA ALA A 185 23.30 -7.73 19.44
C ALA A 185 23.96 -6.39 19.78
N ILE A 186 23.39 -5.27 19.30
CA ILE A 186 23.89 -3.93 19.63
C ILE A 186 23.77 -3.66 21.14
N TRP A 187 22.64 -4.01 21.76
CA TRP A 187 22.41 -3.79 23.19
C TRP A 187 23.35 -4.59 24.09
N ASN A 188 23.61 -5.85 23.76
CA ASN A 188 24.57 -6.67 24.47
C ASN A 188 25.96 -6.01 24.46
N LEU A 189 26.37 -5.49 23.30
CA LEU A 189 27.66 -4.82 23.14
C LEU A 189 27.74 -3.48 23.88
N ILE A 190 26.66 -2.68 23.83
CA ILE A 190 26.55 -1.44 24.61
C ILE A 190 26.65 -1.69 26.12
N ARG A 191 26.14 -2.83 26.60
CA ARG A 191 26.21 -3.20 28.02
C ARG A 191 27.60 -3.66 28.48
N THR A 192 28.40 -4.24 27.58
CA THR A 192 29.75 -4.70 27.90
C THR A 192 30.78 -3.59 27.81
N LEU A 193 30.54 -2.57 26.97
CA LEU A 193 31.47 -1.46 26.76
C LEU A 193 31.18 -0.31 27.73
N PRO A 194 32.17 0.16 28.52
CA PRO A 194 31.97 1.28 29.45
C PRO A 194 31.72 2.61 28.73
N GLN A 195 32.39 2.81 27.59
CA GLN A 195 32.21 3.94 26.69
C GLN A 195 32.40 3.44 25.26
N PHE A 196 31.67 4.00 24.29
CA PHE A 196 31.73 3.54 22.91
C PHE A 196 31.39 4.65 21.91
N THR A 197 31.87 4.47 20.68
CA THR A 197 31.46 5.28 19.53
C THR A 197 30.60 4.46 18.56
N VAL A 198 29.81 5.13 17.71
CA VAL A 198 29.00 4.44 16.69
C VAL A 198 29.88 3.71 15.67
N LYS A 199 31.06 4.26 15.35
CA LYS A 199 32.04 3.62 14.46
C LYS A 199 32.60 2.34 15.06
N GLU A 200 32.93 2.35 16.35
CA GLU A 200 33.41 1.17 17.07
C GLU A 200 32.37 0.05 17.13
N LEU A 201 31.11 0.39 17.44
CA LEU A 201 30.00 -0.57 17.37
C LEU A 201 29.84 -1.16 15.96
N SER A 202 30.05 -0.34 14.92
CA SER A 202 29.94 -0.79 13.52
C SER A 202 31.10 -1.70 13.11
N LYS A 203 32.30 -1.52 13.68
CA LYS A 203 33.45 -2.41 13.47
C LYS A 203 33.25 -3.77 14.11
N GLN A 204 32.69 -3.82 15.32
CA GLN A 204 32.46 -5.07 16.05
C GLN A 204 31.21 -5.83 15.58
N LEU A 205 30.29 -5.17 14.88
CA LEU A 205 29.06 -5.75 14.33
C LEU A 205 28.99 -5.56 12.80
N PRO A 206 29.87 -6.22 12.02
CA PRO A 206 29.93 -6.05 10.56
C PRO A 206 28.64 -6.51 9.85
N ASP A 207 27.90 -7.45 10.45
CA ASP A 207 26.63 -7.96 9.92
C ASP A 207 25.48 -6.94 9.96
N ILE A 208 25.65 -5.84 10.70
CA ILE A 208 24.62 -4.82 10.87
C ILE A 208 25.03 -3.54 10.15
N HIS A 209 24.17 -3.10 9.23
CA HIS A 209 24.39 -1.86 8.49
C HIS A 209 24.62 -0.66 9.44
N PRO A 210 25.68 0.15 9.26
CA PRO A 210 26.06 1.23 10.18
C PRO A 210 24.92 2.22 10.50
N GLU A 211 24.12 2.55 9.48
CA GLU A 211 22.95 3.41 9.67
C GLU A 211 21.90 2.84 10.65
N SER A 212 21.73 1.51 10.71
CA SER A 212 20.84 0.89 11.71
C SER A 212 21.35 1.08 13.14
N ILE A 213 22.67 1.02 13.34
CA ILE A 213 23.31 1.24 14.64
C ILE A 213 23.15 2.72 15.02
N ARG A 214 23.45 3.63 14.10
CA ARG A 214 23.29 5.08 14.29
C ARG A 214 21.87 5.46 14.70
N ILE A 215 20.86 4.96 13.98
CA ILE A 215 19.44 5.20 14.29
C ILE A 215 19.11 4.69 15.70
N TYR A 216 19.55 3.47 16.02
CA TYR A 216 19.24 2.85 17.31
C TYR A 216 19.85 3.64 18.49
N VAL A 217 21.15 3.95 18.41
CA VAL A 217 21.87 4.74 19.43
C VAL A 217 21.26 6.13 19.59
N LYS A 218 20.90 6.80 18.49
CA LYS A 218 20.23 8.12 18.52
C LYS A 218 18.94 8.08 19.33
N HIS A 219 18.10 7.08 19.10
CA HIS A 219 16.81 6.96 19.78
C HIS A 219 16.95 6.50 21.23
N LEU A 220 17.92 5.64 21.55
CA LEU A 220 18.26 5.29 22.92
C LEU A 220 18.71 6.50 23.73
N ARG A 221 19.58 7.35 23.16
CA ARG A 221 19.97 8.64 23.78
C ARG A 221 18.75 9.49 24.08
N ARG A 222 17.90 9.72 23.07
CA ARG A 222 16.66 10.52 23.22
C ARG A 222 15.67 9.94 24.23
N ALA A 223 15.71 8.63 24.47
CA ALA A 223 14.89 7.96 25.47
C ALA A 223 15.56 7.93 26.86
N GLY A 224 16.73 8.55 27.03
CA GLY A 224 17.45 8.64 28.30
C GLY A 224 18.25 7.39 28.68
N TYR A 225 18.56 6.51 27.72
CA TYR A 225 19.40 5.34 27.98
C TYR A 225 20.90 5.66 27.91
N LEU A 226 21.26 6.58 27.01
CA LEU A 226 22.64 6.92 26.71
C LEU A 226 22.89 8.40 26.94
N GLU A 227 24.07 8.73 27.45
CA GLU A 227 24.57 10.08 27.64
C GLU A 227 25.81 10.31 26.77
N ILE A 228 26.00 11.55 26.34
CA ILE A 228 27.20 11.96 25.60
C ILE A 228 28.25 12.40 26.62
N VAL A 229 29.35 11.67 26.71
CA VAL A 229 30.46 11.98 27.62
C VAL A 229 31.36 13.06 27.02
N LYS A 230 31.67 12.96 25.71
CA LYS A 230 32.52 13.92 25.01
C LYS A 230 32.15 13.97 23.53
N LYS A 231 32.28 15.15 22.93
CA LYS A 231 32.27 15.31 21.47
C LYS A 231 33.68 15.08 20.95
N THR A 232 33.87 14.10 20.09
CA THR A 232 35.16 13.84 19.45
C THR A 232 35.25 14.60 18.13
N GLN A 233 36.45 15.11 17.82
CA GLN A 233 36.66 16.00 16.68
C GLN A 233 36.48 15.31 15.31
N TYR A 234 36.66 13.98 15.27
CA TYR A 234 36.64 13.18 14.02
C TYR A 234 35.69 11.97 14.02
N ASP A 235 35.26 11.48 15.19
CA ASP A 235 34.51 10.21 15.34
C ASP A 235 33.08 10.37 15.89
N GLY A 236 32.62 11.61 16.06
CA GLY A 236 31.25 11.93 16.49
C GLY A 236 31.12 12.13 18.00
N PHE A 237 30.23 11.36 18.65
CA PHE A 237 29.95 11.47 20.07
C PHE A 237 30.39 10.19 20.78
N LEU A 238 31.06 10.34 21.92
CA LEU A 238 31.37 9.25 22.83
C LEU A 238 30.18 9.03 23.76
N TYR A 239 29.58 7.85 23.68
CA TYR A 239 28.39 7.51 24.46
C TYR A 239 28.75 6.64 25.65
N ARG A 240 28.00 6.82 26.75
CA ARG A 240 28.02 5.95 27.92
C ARG A 240 26.60 5.50 28.25
N LEU A 241 26.47 4.23 28.65
CA LEU A 241 25.21 3.70 29.14
C LEU A 241 24.93 4.23 30.55
N VAL A 242 23.81 4.96 30.72
CA VAL A 242 23.39 5.53 32.01
C VAL A 242 22.25 4.73 32.62
N ARG A 243 21.40 4.14 31.78
CA ARG A 243 20.28 3.31 32.22
C ARG A 243 20.41 1.93 31.63
N ASP A 244 20.89 1.00 32.44
CA ASP A 244 20.76 -0.42 32.14
C ASP A 244 19.37 -0.93 32.59
N SER A 245 18.54 -1.31 31.63
CA SER A 245 17.21 -1.85 31.89
C SER A 245 17.16 -3.37 32.06
N GLY A 246 18.23 -4.09 31.73
CA GLY A 246 18.25 -5.56 31.81
C GLY A 246 18.62 -6.25 30.49
N LYS A 247 18.44 -7.57 30.46
CA LYS A 247 18.96 -8.45 29.41
C LYS A 247 18.30 -8.22 28.05
N LYS A 248 17.02 -7.84 28.00
CA LYS A 248 16.31 -7.63 26.73
C LYS A 248 16.57 -6.22 26.21
N ALA A 249 16.84 -6.10 24.91
CA ALA A 249 17.08 -4.81 24.29
C ALA A 249 15.81 -3.95 24.24
N PRO A 250 15.92 -2.63 24.50
CA PRO A 250 14.82 -1.71 24.28
C PRO A 250 14.39 -1.73 22.80
N ILE A 251 13.09 -1.86 22.55
CA ILE A 251 12.49 -2.04 21.23
C ILE A 251 12.16 -0.67 20.64
N LEU A 252 12.84 -0.34 19.53
CA LEU A 252 12.61 0.90 18.80
C LEU A 252 11.36 0.79 17.89
N ARG A 253 10.37 1.65 18.13
CA ARG A 253 9.16 1.79 17.29
C ARG A 253 9.23 3.11 16.51
N LEU A 254 9.32 3.01 15.18
CA LEU A 254 9.37 4.15 14.24
C LEU A 254 8.08 4.21 13.39
N PRO A 255 6.97 4.74 13.92
CA PRO A 255 5.74 4.95 13.15
C PRO A 255 5.89 6.10 12.14
N ARG A 256 5.24 6.00 10.97
CA ARG A 256 5.29 7.03 9.91
C ARG A 256 4.60 8.36 10.26
N LYS A 257 3.67 8.36 11.21
CA LYS A 257 2.76 9.48 11.52
C LYS A 257 2.74 9.87 13.00
N LYS A 258 3.59 9.28 13.83
CA LYS A 258 3.62 9.51 15.28
C LYS A 258 5.07 9.71 15.72
N THR A 259 5.26 10.26 16.92
CA THR A 259 6.57 10.40 17.52
C THR A 259 7.23 9.03 17.71
N PRO A 260 8.51 8.85 17.33
CA PRO A 260 9.26 7.64 17.64
C PRO A 260 9.25 7.32 19.13
N THR A 261 9.10 6.04 19.49
CA THR A 261 9.08 5.59 20.89
C THR A 261 10.03 4.42 21.09
N VAL A 262 10.58 4.31 22.30
CA VAL A 262 11.42 3.20 22.74
C VAL A 262 10.67 2.45 23.84
N TYR A 263 10.30 1.21 23.58
CA TYR A 263 9.63 0.35 24.55
C TYR A 263 10.64 -0.54 25.25
N ASP A 264 10.64 -0.56 26.58
CA ASP A 264 11.51 -1.37 27.40
C ASP A 264 10.81 -2.66 27.84
N PRO A 265 11.16 -3.81 27.26
CA PRO A 265 10.53 -5.08 27.61
C PRO A 265 10.94 -5.61 28.99
N ASN A 266 11.94 -5.04 29.66
CA ASN A 266 12.32 -5.46 31.02
C ASN A 266 11.51 -4.73 32.10
N LYS A 267 11.10 -3.48 31.83
CA LYS A 267 10.37 -2.63 32.77
C LYS A 267 8.90 -2.41 32.38
N ASP A 268 8.48 -2.97 31.24
CA ASP A 268 7.18 -2.77 30.61
C ASP A 268 6.78 -1.29 30.51
N LYS A 269 7.75 -0.44 30.13
CA LYS A 269 7.60 1.02 30.04
C LYS A 269 7.95 1.53 28.66
N THR A 270 7.19 2.51 28.17
CA THR A 270 7.47 3.18 26.90
C THR A 270 7.98 4.59 27.12
N TYR A 271 9.14 4.90 26.54
CA TYR A 271 9.75 6.23 26.58
C TYR A 271 9.56 6.90 25.22
N LEU A 272 9.17 8.18 25.24
CA LEU A 272 9.10 9.00 24.04
C LEU A 272 10.52 9.36 23.60
N SER A 273 10.81 9.20 22.31
CA SER A 273 12.07 9.66 21.74
C SER A 273 11.90 11.13 21.31
N ILE A 274 11.80 12.01 22.30
CA ILE A 274 11.58 13.45 22.10
C ILE A 274 12.90 14.07 21.63
N GLY A 275 12.80 15.00 20.70
CA GLY A 275 13.94 15.83 20.30
C GLY A 275 14.05 17.07 21.16
N GLU A 276 15.25 17.32 21.66
CA GLU A 276 15.87 18.63 21.41
C GLU A 276 16.10 18.77 19.91
#